data_AF-A0A943C4E6-F1
#
_entry.id   AF-A0A943C4E6-F1
#
_cell.length_a   1.000
_cell.length_b   1.000
_cell.length_c   1.000
_cell.angle_alpha   90.00
_cell.angle_beta   90.00
_cell.angle_gamma   90.00
#
_symmetry.space_group_name_H-M   'P 1'
#
loop_
_entity.id
_entity.type
_entity.pdbx_description
1 polymer ?
#
loop_
_entity_poly.entity_id
_entity_poly.type
_entity_poly.pdbx_seq_one_letter_code
_entity_poly.pdbx_strand_id
1 'polypeptide(L)' 'MKKEPFVTKEQIEEIVKSYPTPFHLYDEKGIRENAKAVKEAFAWNPGFREYFAVKATPNPFLLNIL' A
#
# COMPACT_ATOMS: atom_id res chain seq x y z
N MET A 1 -4.06 12.46 -2.93
CA MET A 1 -3.00 11.98 -3.83
C MET A 1 -3.52 11.90 -5.26
N LYS A 2 -2.71 12.26 -6.25
CA LYS A 2 -3.00 11.96 -7.65
C LYS A 2 -2.88 10.45 -7.87
N LYS A 3 -3.76 9.87 -8.69
CA LYS A 3 -3.72 8.45 -9.06
C LYS A 3 -2.72 8.23 -10.19
N GLU A 4 -1.45 8.35 -9.85
CA GLU A 4 -0.34 8.13 -10.78
C GLU A 4 0.28 6.75 -10.51
N PRO A 5 0.58 5.95 -11.55
CA PRO A 5 1.33 4.71 -11.38
C PRO A 5 2.70 4.96 -10.75
N PHE A 6 3.10 4.09 -9.81
CA PHE A 6 4.43 4.15 -9.17
C PHE A 6 5.52 3.41 -9.97
N VAL A 7 5.16 2.85 -11.13
CA VAL A 7 6.05 2.14 -12.05
C VAL A 7 5.86 2.64 -13.47
N THR A 8 6.92 2.54 -14.26
CA THR A 8 6.89 2.84 -15.71
C THR A 8 6.43 1.63 -16.52
N LYS A 9 6.14 1.85 -17.80
CA LYS A 9 5.78 0.79 -18.73
C LYS A 9 6.91 -0.25 -18.87
N GLU A 10 8.14 0.22 -18.98
CA GLU A 10 9.33 -0.63 -19.17
C GLU A 10 9.56 -1.52 -17.95
N GLN A 11 9.33 -1.01 -16.73
CA GLN A 11 9.41 -1.80 -15.50
C GLN A 11 8.35 -2.91 -15.47
N ILE A 12 7.11 -2.60 -15.88
CA ILE A 12 6.04 -3.60 -15.97
C ILE A 12 6.35 -4.66 -17.02
N GLU A 13 6.87 -4.29 -18.19
CA GLU A 13 7.26 -5.23 -19.23
C GLU A 13 8.35 -6.20 -18.76
N GLU A 14 9.28 -5.75 -17.92
CA GLU A 14 10.30 -6.63 -17.33
C GLU A 14 9.71 -7.55 -16.25
N ILE A 15 8.83 -7.04 -15.39
CA ILE A 15 8.16 -7.83 -14.35
C ILE A 15 7.35 -8.97 -14.99
N VAL A 16 6.64 -8.71 -16.09
CA VAL A 16 5.79 -9.70 -16.79
C VAL A 16 6.60 -10.90 -17.31
N LYS A 17 7.90 -10.72 -17.62
CA LYS A 17 8.77 -11.83 -18.04
C LYS A 17 9.04 -12.81 -16.90
N SER A 18 9.07 -12.32 -15.66
CA SER A 18 9.30 -13.13 -14.45
C SER A 18 8.00 -13.64 -13.83
N TYR A 19 6.96 -12.80 -13.83
CA TYR A 19 5.66 -13.06 -13.24
C TYR A 19 4.57 -12.88 -14.31
N PRO A 20 4.10 -13.97 -14.95
CA PRO A 20 3.09 -13.87 -16.00
C PRO A 20 1.77 -13.35 -15.45
N THR A 21 0.99 -12.70 -16.30
CA THR A 21 -0.31 -12.12 -15.92
C THR A 21 -1.38 -13.21 -15.68
N PRO A 22 -2.39 -12.94 -14.83
CA PRO A 22 -2.62 -11.71 -14.07
C PRO A 22 -1.91 -11.68 -12.70
N PHE A 23 -1.51 -10.48 -12.26
CA PHE A 23 -0.99 -10.25 -10.90
C PHE A 23 -1.41 -8.87 -10.36
N HIS A 24 -1.28 -8.71 -9.05
CA HIS A 24 -1.39 -7.41 -8.37
C HIS A 24 0.01 -6.94 -7.95
N LEU A 25 0.28 -5.65 -8.13
CA LEU A 25 1.53 -5.01 -7.69
C LEU A 25 1.20 -3.97 -6.61
N TYR A 26 1.83 -4.10 -5.45
CA TYR A 26 1.62 -3.21 -4.30
C TYR A 26 2.84 -2.34 -4.07
N ASP A 27 2.63 -1.04 -3.81
CA ASP A 27 3.67 -0.10 -3.43
C ASP A 27 3.75 0.01 -1.90
N GLU A 28 4.72 -0.67 -1.30
CA GLU A 28 4.95 -0.61 0.15
C GLU A 28 5.20 0.82 0.64
N LYS A 29 5.93 1.64 -0.13
CA LYS A 29 6.25 3.01 0.27
C LYS A 29 4.96 3.83 0.38
N GLY A 30 4.13 3.82 -0.67
CA GLY A 30 2.84 4.51 -0.67
C GLY A 30 1.89 3.99 0.42
N ILE A 31 1.90 2.69 0.72
CA ILE A 31 1.09 2.12 1.82
C ILE A 31 1.53 2.68 3.18
N ARG A 32 2.84 2.69 3.47
CA ARG A 32 3.39 3.23 4.73
C ARG A 32 3.16 4.73 4.88
N GLU A 33 3.30 5.49 3.80
CA GLU A 33 3.04 6.93 3.80
C GLU A 33 1.56 7.23 4.11
N ASN A 34 0.63 6.47 3.54
CA ASN A 34 -0.79 6.61 3.84
C ASN A 34 -1.11 6.25 5.30
N ALA A 35 -0.58 5.15 5.83
CA ALA A 35 -0.75 4.77 7.23
C ALA A 35 -0.21 5.84 8.19
N LYS A 36 0.96 6.43 7.85
CA LYS A 36 1.56 7.53 8.60
C LYS A 36 0.68 8.79 8.55
N ALA A 37 0.17 9.16 7.38
CA ALA A 37 -0.71 10.32 7.23
C ALA A 37 -1.98 10.22 8.08
N VAL A 38 -2.58 9.03 8.18
CA VAL A 38 -3.72 8.79 9.08
C VAL A 38 -3.32 9.00 10.55
N LYS A 39 -2.19 8.42 10.99
CA LYS A 39 -1.71 8.61 12.37
C LYS A 39 -1.45 10.08 12.70
N GLU A 40 -0.84 10.83 11.79
CA GLU A 40 -0.57 12.26 11.96
C GLU A 40 -1.86 13.09 12.00
N ALA A 41 -2.84 12.79 11.15
CA ALA A 41 -4.12 13.50 11.11
C ALA A 41 -4.92 13.38 12.42
N PHE A 42 -4.73 12.30 13.18
CA PHE A 42 -5.41 12.05 14.46
C PHE A 42 -4.51 12.23 15.69
N ALA A 43 -3.27 12.71 15.53
CA ALA A 43 -2.31 12.88 16.62
C ALA A 43 -2.80 13.82 17.74
N TRP A 44 -3.79 14.67 17.47
CA TRP A 44 -4.43 15.54 18.46
C TRP A 44 -5.33 14.77 19.46
N ASN A 45 -5.70 13.52 19.19
CA ASN A 45 -6.54 12.70 20.05
C ASN A 45 -5.71 11.58 20.72
N PRO A 46 -5.35 11.71 22.01
CA PRO A 46 -4.50 10.73 22.70
C PRO A 46 -5.07 9.31 22.78
N GLY A 47 -6.39 9.15 22.67
CA GLY A 47 -7.07 7.84 22.71
C GLY A 47 -7.27 7.20 21.34
N PHE A 48 -6.90 7.89 20.25
CA PHE A 48 -7.10 7.35 18.91
C PHE A 48 -6.19 6.17 18.64
N ARG A 49 -6.79 5.08 18.13
CA ARG A 49 -6.08 3.90 17.66
C ARG A 49 -6.64 3.51 16.31
N GLU A 50 -5.77 3.53 15.30
CA GLU A 50 -6.10 3.06 13.97
C GLU A 50 -6.13 1.52 13.98
N TYR A 51 -7.17 0.95 13.36
CA TYR A 51 -7.29 -0.49 13.12
C TYR A 51 -7.56 -0.68 11.63
N PHE A 52 -6.58 -1.26 10.94
CA PHE A 52 -6.73 -1.53 9.52
C PHE A 52 -7.90 -2.49 9.25
N ALA A 53 -8.79 -2.11 8.34
CA ALA A 53 -9.94 -2.92 7.94
C ALA A 53 -9.49 -4.09 7.05
N VAL A 54 -9.01 -5.18 7.64
CA VAL A 54 -8.41 -6.36 6.97
C VAL A 54 -9.24 -6.87 5.79
N LYS A 55 -10.57 -6.81 5.87
CA LYS A 55 -11.48 -7.20 4.78
C LYS A 55 -11.23 -6.47 3.46
N ALA A 56 -10.63 -5.28 3.49
CA ALA A 56 -10.29 -4.51 2.30
C ALA A 56 -9.11 -5.13 1.54
N THR A 57 -8.09 -5.61 2.25
CA THR A 57 -6.91 -6.24 1.66
C THR A 57 -6.29 -7.26 2.64
N PRO A 58 -6.78 -8.50 2.68
CA PRO A 58 -6.36 -9.51 3.66
C PRO A 58 -5.04 -10.21 3.25
N ASN A 59 -4.10 -9.47 2.67
CA ASN A 59 -2.81 -9.99 2.24
C ASN A 59 -1.84 -10.03 3.44
N PRO A 60 -1.37 -11.21 3.90
CA PRO A 60 -0.52 -11.33 5.08
C PRO A 60 0.77 -10.50 5.01
N PHE A 61 1.36 -10.34 3.82
CA PHE A 61 2.57 -9.55 3.64
C PHE A 61 2.31 -8.05 3.87
N LEU A 62 1.14 -7.56 3.43
CA LEU A 62 0.75 -6.17 3.69
C LEU A 62 0.37 -5.95 5.16
N LEU A 63 -0.24 -6.94 5.80
CA LEU A 63 -0.57 -6.88 7.22
C LEU A 63 0.68 -6.82 8.11
N ASN A 64 1.80 -7.41 7.68
CA ASN A 64 3.07 -7.33 8.41
C ASN A 64 3.72 -5.94 8.38
N ILE A 65 3.32 -5.05 7.45
CA ILE A 65 3.92 -3.73 7.27
C ILE A 65 3.05 -2.57 7.74
N LEU A 66 1.77 -2.83 8.05
CA LEU A 66 0.77 -1.87 8.54
C LEU A 66 0.71 -1.86 10.08
#